data_AF-A0A015JGG4-F1
#
_entry.id   AF-A0A015JGG4-F1
#
_cell.length_a   1.000
_cell.length_b   1.000
_cell.length_c   1.000
_cell.angle_alpha   90.00
_cell.angle_beta   90.00
_cell.angle_gamma   90.00
#
_symmetry.space_group_name_H-M   'P 1'
#
loop_
_entity.id
_entity.type
_entity.pdbx_description
1 polymer ?
#
loop_
_entity_poly.entity_id
_entity_poly.type
_entity_poly.pdbx_seq_one_letter_code
_entity_poly.pdbx_strand_id
1 'polypeptide(L)'
;MDNLKSGKLCSLKQNNKMFTDLYEVEAVYDKEELSTQLIVQDNNACGYRVLDFREEFWKYNETFPECLRCFSETIYGESPQSPKIQVDFSSRSEIPRNEIAGILGHITNKMLEDFRDNFSDRKDVHKSLNC
;
A
#
# COMPACT_ATOMS: atom_id res chain seq x y z
N MET A 1 -39.04 -1.55 -28.03
CA MET A 1 -37.84 -2.40 -28.23
C MET A 1 -36.76 -1.72 -27.42
N ASP A 2 -36.80 -2.00 -26.12
CA ASP A 2 -36.22 -1.14 -25.11
C ASP A 2 -34.95 -1.77 -24.57
N ASN A 3 -33.85 -1.10 -24.92
CA ASN A 3 -32.59 -0.97 -24.23
C ASN A 3 -32.31 -1.95 -23.09
N LEU A 4 -31.41 -2.87 -23.40
CA LEU A 4 -30.60 -3.66 -22.47
C LEU A 4 -29.85 -2.70 -21.53
N LYS A 5 -30.46 -2.34 -20.39
CA LYS A 5 -29.71 -1.81 -19.26
C LYS A 5 -28.98 -3.00 -18.65
N SER A 6 -27.75 -3.18 -19.12
CA SER A 6 -26.67 -3.92 -18.46
C SER A 6 -26.73 -3.60 -16.97
N GLY A 7 -27.35 -4.49 -16.21
CA GLY A 7 -27.35 -4.44 -14.76
C GLY A 7 -25.91 -4.50 -14.33
N LYS A 8 -25.39 -3.37 -13.86
CA LYS A 8 -24.17 -3.29 -13.06
C LYS A 8 -24.41 -4.29 -11.93
N LEU A 9 -23.82 -5.48 -12.06
CA LEU A 9 -23.84 -6.50 -11.03
C LEU A 9 -23.11 -5.86 -9.86
N CYS A 10 -23.89 -5.26 -8.95
CA CYS A 10 -23.40 -4.81 -7.67
C CYS A 10 -23.02 -6.11 -6.95
N SER A 11 -21.80 -6.60 -7.20
CA SER A 11 -21.25 -7.75 -6.50
C SER A 11 -21.18 -7.35 -5.05
N LEU A 12 -22.08 -7.94 -4.25
CA LEU A 12 -22.05 -7.89 -2.80
C LEU A 12 -20.60 -7.96 -2.34
N LYS A 13 -20.09 -6.85 -1.78
CA LYS A 13 -18.77 -6.82 -1.14
C LYS A 13 -18.76 -7.92 -0.09
N GLN A 14 -18.11 -9.03 -0.41
CA GLN A 14 -17.89 -10.10 0.54
C GLN A 14 -16.66 -9.71 1.32
N ASN A 15 -16.86 -9.24 2.55
CA ASN A 15 -15.76 -9.00 3.48
C ASN A 15 -14.85 -10.24 3.50
N ASN A 16 -13.55 -10.04 3.32
CA ASN A 16 -12.52 -11.09 3.23
C ASN A 16 -12.59 -12.02 1.99
N LYS A 17 -13.08 -11.56 0.84
CA LYS A 17 -12.83 -12.26 -0.44
C LYS A 17 -11.32 -12.24 -0.76
N MET A 18 -10.80 -13.39 -1.20
CA MET A 18 -9.48 -13.49 -1.83
C MET A 18 -9.66 -13.37 -3.35
N PHE A 19 -8.88 -12.50 -3.99
CA PHE A 19 -8.84 -12.29 -5.43
C PHE A 19 -7.58 -12.96 -5.99
N THR A 20 -7.63 -13.49 -7.20
CA THR A 20 -6.46 -14.19 -7.77
C THR A 20 -5.45 -13.24 -8.39
N ASP A 21 -5.88 -12.07 -8.84
CA ASP A 21 -5.01 -11.01 -9.35
C ASP A 21 -5.58 -9.62 -9.08
N LEU A 22 -4.78 -8.59 -9.36
CA LEU A 22 -5.14 -7.19 -9.13
C LEU A 22 -6.22 -6.70 -10.12
N TYR A 23 -6.34 -7.28 -11.32
CA TYR A 23 -7.39 -6.90 -12.27
C TYR A 23 -8.78 -7.29 -11.76
N GLU A 24 -8.90 -8.43 -11.06
CA GLU A 24 -10.15 -8.81 -10.41
C GLU A 24 -10.54 -7.85 -9.29
N VAL A 25 -9.55 -7.33 -8.55
CA VAL A 25 -9.78 -6.30 -7.53
C VAL A 25 -10.31 -5.03 -8.19
N GLU A 26 -9.64 -4.52 -9.22
CA GLU A 26 -10.03 -3.31 -9.95
C GLU A 26 -11.35 -3.45 -10.71
N ALA A 27 -11.78 -4.67 -11.04
CA ALA A 27 -13.08 -4.93 -11.65
C ALA A 27 -14.24 -4.87 -10.65
N VAL A 28 -13.97 -5.08 -9.35
CA VAL A 28 -14.99 -5.15 -8.29
C VAL A 28 -15.09 -3.83 -7.52
N TYR A 29 -13.96 -3.21 -7.21
CA TYR A 29 -13.90 -1.95 -6.48
C TYR A 29 -13.65 -0.81 -7.45
N ASP A 30 -14.33 0.32 -7.23
CA ASP A 30 -13.98 1.53 -7.98
C ASP A 30 -12.71 2.20 -7.42
N LYS A 31 -12.19 3.15 -8.19
CA LYS A 31 -10.91 3.80 -7.89
C LYS A 31 -10.95 4.63 -6.61
N GLU A 32 -12.08 5.27 -6.31
CA GLU A 32 -12.21 6.12 -5.12
C GLU A 32 -12.18 5.26 -3.87
N GLU A 33 -12.85 4.10 -3.91
CA GLU A 33 -12.79 3.12 -2.82
C GLU A 33 -11.36 2.59 -2.60
N LEU A 34 -10.72 2.09 -3.67
CA LEU A 34 -9.35 1.57 -3.60
C LEU A 34 -8.34 2.60 -3.10
N SER A 35 -8.55 3.89 -3.40
CA SER A 35 -7.66 4.96 -2.93
C SER A 35 -7.57 5.06 -1.40
N THR A 36 -8.59 4.58 -0.69
CA THR A 36 -8.70 4.63 0.78
C THR A 36 -8.50 3.28 1.47
N GLN A 37 -8.46 2.18 0.72
CA GLN A 37 -8.39 0.83 1.25
C GLN A 37 -6.96 0.29 1.29
N LEU A 38 -6.74 -0.72 2.14
CA LEU A 38 -5.50 -1.46 2.21
C LEU A 38 -5.58 -2.70 1.31
N ILE A 39 -4.74 -2.75 0.27
CA ILE A 39 -4.61 -3.93 -0.59
C ILE A 39 -3.42 -4.76 -0.08
N VAL A 40 -3.67 -6.00 0.30
CA VAL A 40 -2.65 -6.93 0.80
C VAL A 40 -2.55 -8.12 -0.14
N GLN A 41 -1.34 -8.42 -0.60
CA GLN A 41 -1.04 -9.67 -1.26
C GLN A 41 -0.61 -10.71 -0.23
N ASP A 42 -1.29 -11.85 -0.25
CA ASP A 42 -0.87 -13.09 0.40
C ASP A 42 0.10 -13.81 -0.53
N ASN A 43 1.39 -13.75 -0.21
CA ASN A 43 2.44 -14.30 -1.06
C ASN A 43 2.49 -15.82 -1.04
N ASN A 44 1.89 -16.45 -0.02
CA ASN A 44 1.79 -17.91 0.04
C ASN A 44 0.62 -18.42 -0.81
N ALA A 45 -0.51 -17.72 -0.76
CA ALA A 45 -1.70 -18.06 -1.56
C ALA A 45 -1.66 -17.48 -2.98
N CYS A 46 -0.69 -16.61 -3.29
CA CYS A 46 -0.61 -15.84 -4.54
C CYS A 46 -1.90 -15.09 -4.85
N GLY A 47 -2.52 -14.48 -3.83
CA GLY A 47 -3.81 -13.80 -3.94
C GLY A 47 -3.83 -12.44 -3.26
N TYR A 48 -4.87 -11.67 -3.53
CA TYR A 48 -5.04 -10.31 -3.02
C TYR A 48 -6.27 -10.22 -2.13
N ARG A 49 -6.19 -9.34 -1.14
CA ARG A 49 -7.30 -8.97 -0.26
C ARG A 49 -7.39 -7.46 -0.20
N VAL A 50 -8.62 -6.97 -0.19
CA VAL A 50 -8.93 -5.56 0.06
C VAL A 50 -9.53 -5.45 1.45
N LEU A 51 -8.94 -4.61 2.28
CA LEU A 51 -9.29 -4.44 3.68
C LEU A 51 -9.62 -2.97 3.92
N ASP A 52 -10.69 -2.73 4.68
CA ASP A 52 -11.13 -1.37 4.98
C ASP A 52 -10.22 -0.74 6.06
N PHE A 53 -9.65 -1.56 6.94
CA PHE A 53 -8.84 -1.10 8.06
C PHE A 53 -7.59 -1.97 8.29
N ARG A 54 -6.53 -1.37 8.80
CA ARG A 54 -5.27 -2.07 9.11
C ARG A 54 -5.44 -3.10 10.22
N GLU A 55 -6.38 -2.90 11.13
CA GLU A 55 -6.72 -3.82 12.21
C GLU A 55 -7.26 -5.15 11.66
N GLU A 56 -7.93 -5.14 10.50
CA GLU A 56 -8.40 -6.35 9.83
C GLU A 56 -7.23 -7.18 9.31
N PHE A 57 -6.20 -6.50 8.77
CA PHE A 57 -4.96 -7.16 8.37
C PHE A 57 -4.30 -7.85 9.56
N TRP A 58 -4.17 -7.16 10.71
CA TRP A 58 -3.52 -7.75 11.87
C TRP A 58 -4.27 -8.98 12.41
N LYS A 59 -5.61 -8.91 12.46
CA LYS A 59 -6.44 -10.07 12.80
C LYS A 59 -6.22 -11.23 11.83
N TYR A 60 -6.16 -10.95 10.52
CA TYR A 60 -5.90 -11.97 9.50
C TYR A 60 -4.50 -12.57 9.65
N ASN A 61 -3.48 -11.74 9.77
CA ASN A 61 -2.08 -12.13 9.95
C ASN A 61 -1.87 -13.03 11.19
N GLU A 62 -2.56 -12.73 12.28
CA GLU A 62 -2.50 -13.53 13.52
C GLU A 62 -3.13 -14.92 13.39
N THR A 63 -3.98 -15.17 12.38
CA THR A 63 -4.53 -16.51 12.12
C THR A 63 -3.49 -17.51 11.60
N PHE A 64 -2.35 -17.03 11.11
CA PHE A 64 -1.28 -17.86 10.58
C PHE A 64 -0.13 -18.05 11.58
N PRO A 65 0.51 -19.22 11.61
CA PRO A 65 1.81 -19.41 12.23
C PRO A 65 2.82 -18.39 11.70
N GLU A 66 3.75 -17.92 12.55
CA GLU A 66 4.72 -16.87 12.20
C GLU A 66 5.51 -17.19 10.92
N CYS A 67 5.94 -18.44 10.73
CA CYS A 67 6.67 -18.88 9.54
C CYS A 67 5.87 -18.81 8.23
N LEU A 68 4.55 -18.64 8.30
CA LEU A 68 3.64 -18.52 7.16
C LEU A 68 3.12 -17.09 6.98
N ARG A 69 3.60 -16.11 7.75
CA ARG A 69 3.18 -14.71 7.62
C ARG A 69 3.97 -14.00 6.51
N CYS A 70 3.71 -14.39 5.26
CA CYS A 70 4.33 -13.80 4.10
C CYS A 70 3.33 -12.91 3.35
N PHE A 71 3.28 -11.63 3.73
CA PHE A 71 2.34 -10.65 3.19
C PHE A 71 3.07 -9.41 2.66
N SER A 72 2.57 -8.83 1.59
CA SER A 72 3.05 -7.56 1.03
C SER A 72 1.89 -6.59 0.85
N GLU A 73 2.13 -5.32 1.14
CA GLU A 73 1.21 -4.25 0.80
C GLU A 73 1.32 -3.94 -0.70
N THR A 74 0.19 -3.91 -1.39
CA THR A 74 0.11 -3.47 -2.78
C THR A 74 -0.31 -2.00 -2.80
N ILE A 75 0.58 -1.14 -3.28
CA ILE A 75 0.31 0.30 -3.35
C ILE A 75 -0.55 0.60 -4.56
N TYR A 76 -1.76 1.09 -4.32
CA TYR A 76 -2.62 1.59 -5.39
C TYR A 76 -2.17 2.98 -5.83
N GLY A 77 -2.03 3.19 -7.14
CA GLY A 77 -1.35 4.37 -7.70
C GLY A 77 -2.02 5.71 -7.36
N GLU A 78 -3.33 5.71 -7.12
CA GLU A 78 -4.11 6.93 -6.79
C GLU A 78 -4.26 7.15 -5.28
N SER A 79 -3.77 6.22 -4.44
CA SER A 79 -3.85 6.36 -2.99
C SER A 79 -2.87 7.44 -2.51
N PRO A 80 -3.26 8.32 -1.57
CA PRO A 80 -2.32 9.20 -0.89
C PRO A 80 -1.19 8.40 -0.24
N GLN A 81 0.06 8.72 -0.57
CA GLN A 81 1.24 8.03 -0.04
C GLN A 81 2.10 8.96 0.81
N SER A 82 2.72 8.37 1.83
CA SER A 82 3.87 9.00 2.50
C SER A 82 5.15 8.55 1.81
N PRO A 83 6.13 9.45 1.58
CA PRO A 83 7.43 9.07 1.06
C PRO A 83 8.07 7.99 1.95
N LYS A 84 8.48 6.87 1.34
CA LYS A 84 9.10 5.74 2.02
C LYS A 84 10.31 5.28 1.22
N ILE A 85 11.43 5.04 1.90
CA ILE A 85 12.63 4.44 1.32
C ILE A 85 12.94 3.15 2.06
N GLN A 86 13.18 2.10 1.29
CA GLN A 86 13.78 0.87 1.77
C GLN A 86 15.27 0.87 1.40
N VAL A 87 16.14 0.63 2.37
CA VAL A 87 17.58 0.54 2.18
C VAL A 87 18.04 -0.81 2.69
N ASP A 88 18.55 -1.64 1.79
CA ASP A 88 19.09 -2.97 2.12
C ASP A 88 20.62 -2.94 2.01
N PHE A 89 21.28 -3.45 3.05
CA PHE A 89 22.74 -3.58 3.10
C PHE A 89 23.10 -5.06 3.05
N SER A 90 24.00 -5.44 2.14
CA SER A 90 24.54 -6.80 2.07
C SER A 90 26.04 -6.73 1.87
N SER A 91 26.78 -7.43 2.72
CA SER A 91 28.23 -7.55 2.63
C SER A 91 28.67 -8.92 3.15
N ARG A 92 29.77 -9.44 2.59
CA ARG A 92 30.43 -10.66 3.10
C ARG A 92 31.25 -10.40 4.36
N SER A 93 31.50 -9.14 4.67
CA SER A 93 32.24 -8.68 5.85
C SER A 93 31.38 -7.75 6.68
N GLU A 94 31.68 -7.62 7.97
CA GLU A 94 31.00 -6.67 8.85
C GLU A 94 31.10 -5.25 8.28
N ILE A 95 29.95 -4.59 8.12
CA ILE A 95 29.89 -3.19 7.73
C ILE A 95 29.96 -2.37 9.02
N PRO A 96 30.94 -1.46 9.17
CA PRO A 96 31.05 -0.62 10.35
C PRO A 96 29.75 0.17 10.60
N ARG A 97 29.27 0.18 11.84
CA ARG A 97 28.02 0.86 12.23
C ARG A 97 28.01 2.35 11.85
N ASN A 98 29.15 3.02 11.97
CA ASN A 98 29.31 4.43 11.60
C ASN A 98 29.17 4.66 10.09
N GLU A 99 29.59 3.70 9.25
CA GLU A 99 29.39 3.78 7.80
C GLU A 99 27.91 3.65 7.44
N ILE A 100 27.20 2.68 8.04
CA ILE A 100 25.75 2.52 7.85
C ILE A 100 25.03 3.80 8.28
N ALA A 101 25.34 4.32 9.47
CA ALA A 101 24.74 5.56 9.97
C ALA A 101 25.05 6.77 9.07
N GLY A 102 26.28 6.85 8.53
CA GLY A 102 26.67 7.88 7.58
C GLY A 102 25.87 7.81 6.28
N ILE A 103 25.67 6.60 5.73
CA ILE A 103 24.87 6.38 4.52
C ILE A 103 23.40 6.75 4.78
N LEU A 104 22.80 6.25 5.86
CA LEU A 104 21.42 6.56 6.21
C LEU A 104 21.21 8.06 6.43
N GLY A 105 22.11 8.71 7.18
CA GLY A 105 22.06 10.15 7.40
C GLY A 105 22.17 10.94 6.10
N HIS A 106 23.04 10.53 5.19
CA HIS A 106 23.16 11.16 3.87
C HIS A 106 21.89 11.02 3.03
N ILE A 107 21.33 9.80 2.95
CA ILE A 107 20.09 9.53 2.21
C ILE A 107 18.94 10.39 2.77
N THR A 108 18.73 10.36 4.09
CA THR A 108 17.64 11.13 4.72
C THR A 108 17.82 12.63 4.54
N ASN A 109 19.04 13.15 4.68
CA ASN A 109 19.30 14.58 4.47
C ASN A 109 19.01 14.99 3.01
N LYS A 110 19.45 14.18 2.04
CA LYS A 110 19.20 14.45 0.62
C LYS A 110 17.71 14.40 0.28
N MET A 111 16.98 13.41 0.77
CA MET A 111 15.53 13.37 0.62
C MET A 111 14.84 14.62 1.19
N LEU A 112 15.26 15.06 2.37
CA LEU A 112 14.67 16.22 3.02
C LEU A 112 15.00 17.52 2.28
N GLU A 113 16.23 17.67 1.79
CA GLU A 113 16.63 18.77 0.92
C GLU A 113 15.78 18.78 -0.35
N ASP A 114 15.72 17.67 -1.08
CA ASP A 114 14.92 17.56 -2.32
C ASP A 114 13.43 17.83 -2.06
N PHE A 115 12.88 17.28 -0.97
CA PHE A 115 11.49 17.52 -0.61
C PHE A 115 11.24 18.99 -0.30
N ARG A 116 12.18 19.64 0.41
CA ARG A 116 12.05 21.05 0.72
C ARG A 116 12.13 21.92 -0.54
N ASP A 117 13.14 21.71 -1.36
CA ASP A 117 13.42 22.54 -2.52
C ASP A 117 12.32 22.42 -3.60
N ASN A 118 11.70 21.26 -3.73
CA ASN A 118 10.70 21.00 -4.77
C ASN A 118 9.24 21.08 -4.29
N PHE A 119 8.98 20.92 -2.99
CA PHE A 119 7.62 20.80 -2.45
C PHE A 119 7.33 21.72 -1.25
N SER A 120 8.31 22.44 -0.68
CA SER A 120 7.99 23.45 0.35
C SER A 120 7.18 24.60 -0.25
N ASP A 121 6.15 25.03 0.50
CA ASP A 121 5.18 26.09 0.18
C ASP A 121 4.16 25.82 -0.95
N ARG A 122 3.94 24.58 -1.39
CA ARG A 122 2.69 24.26 -2.12
C ARG A 122 1.52 24.13 -1.16
N LYS A 123 0.81 25.24 -0.92
CA LYS A 123 -0.50 25.33 -0.23
C LYS A 123 -1.66 24.64 -0.99
N ASP A 124 -1.38 23.64 -1.81
CA ASP A 124 -2.39 22.84 -2.52
C ASP A 124 -2.72 21.55 -1.75
N VAL A 125 -2.55 21.56 -0.42
CA VAL A 125 -3.23 20.60 0.44
C VAL A 125 -4.73 20.88 0.30
N HIS A 126 -5.45 19.94 -0.32
CA HIS A 126 -6.89 20.03 -0.50
C HIS A 126 -7.55 20.31 0.86
N LYS A 127 -8.21 21.47 1.01
CA LYS A 127 -8.84 21.95 2.25
C LYS A 127 -9.99 21.07 2.79
N SER A 128 -10.22 19.89 2.19
CA SER A 128 -11.32 18.99 2.54
C SER A 128 -11.00 18.00 3.66
N LEU A 129 -9.81 18.03 4.27
CA LEU A 129 -9.46 17.21 5.43
C LEU A 129 -9.38 18.02 6.73
N ASN A 130 -10.25 19.01 6.89
CA ASN A 130 -10.63 19.50 8.21
C ASN A 130 -11.93 18.80 8.61
N CYS A 131 -11.80 17.66 9.30
CA CYS A 131 -12.85 17.14 10.18
C CYS A 131 -12.65 17.71 11.58
#